data_AF-A0A2V8GA99-F1
#
_entry.id   AF-A0A2V8GA99-F1
#
_cell.length_a   1.000
_cell.length_b   1.000
_cell.length_c   1.000
_cell.angle_alpha   90.00
_cell.angle_beta   90.00
_cell.angle_gamma   90.00
#
_symmetry.space_group_name_H-M   'P 1'
#
loop_
_entity.id
_entity.type
_entity.pdbx_description
1 polymer ?
#
loop_
_entity_poly.entity_id
_entity_poly.type
_entity_poly.pdbx_seq_one_letter_code
_entity_poly.pdbx_strand_id
1 'polypeptide(L)'
;MIRGAFTFDTTPDGDLVNAASNVEALRRLWLNPFLIDPADLGPGDRGDFDNGAWHVACHVSGAGGVRRTADGTLMWLEISHRDAIDEYWATATLRRGSRVETVALDSAQGRTLLTGSTLAGFVEGTSIGRVSARGVIDPPDRFNLWRRQDFDQPAGSPDDGGKVWEHWCTTRDIRPSHRIGTSMLTALVSLAAALGDRFIATVARGRRDYGHPVQLAAMVYAGVVGANSATWDTTPVAIPETAVPALLEADPIRALEAVERLDWGREPRYCMFERRRTAWSTAKHVEADLKAFKPFP
;
A
#
# COMPACT_ATOMS: atom_id res chain seq x y z
N MET A 1 -20.17 -8.11 5.87
CA MET A 1 -20.38 -9.24 4.92
C MET A 1 -19.07 -10.00 4.80
N ILE A 2 -19.09 -11.29 4.44
CA ILE A 2 -17.88 -12.08 4.24
C ILE A 2 -17.61 -12.21 2.74
N ARG A 3 -16.36 -12.02 2.29
CA ARG A 3 -15.97 -12.07 0.88
C ARG A 3 -14.82 -13.04 0.62
N GLY A 4 -14.95 -13.79 -0.46
CA GLY A 4 -13.91 -14.63 -1.07
C GLY A 4 -13.45 -15.84 -0.25
N ALA A 5 -12.49 -16.57 -0.80
CA ALA A 5 -12.02 -17.86 -0.25
C ALA A 5 -11.31 -17.74 1.11
N PHE A 6 -10.79 -16.56 1.45
CA PHE A 6 -10.06 -16.29 2.71
C PHE A 6 -10.95 -15.59 3.76
N THR A 7 -12.25 -15.48 3.47
CA THR A 7 -13.29 -14.98 4.38
C THR A 7 -12.98 -13.60 4.95
N PHE A 8 -12.71 -12.62 4.07
CA PHE A 8 -12.48 -11.23 4.50
C PHE A 8 -13.78 -10.56 4.93
N ASP A 9 -13.74 -9.84 6.05
CA ASP A 9 -14.84 -9.03 6.55
C ASP A 9 -14.92 -7.70 5.80
N THR A 10 -16.09 -7.40 5.25
CA THR A 10 -16.35 -6.21 4.43
C THR A 10 -17.58 -5.42 4.88
N THR A 11 -17.57 -4.12 4.63
CA THR A 11 -18.74 -3.23 4.75
C THR A 11 -19.78 -3.57 3.65
N PRO A 12 -21.03 -3.07 3.75
CA PRO A 12 -22.02 -3.18 2.67
C PRO A 12 -21.52 -2.67 1.30
N ASP A 13 -20.65 -1.65 1.31
CA ASP A 13 -20.06 -1.06 0.10
C ASP A 13 -18.90 -1.89 -0.48
N GLY A 14 -18.48 -2.96 0.23
CA GLY A 14 -17.42 -3.87 -0.18
C GLY A 14 -16.03 -3.48 0.30
N ASP A 15 -15.90 -2.45 1.14
CA ASP A 15 -14.61 -2.05 1.72
C ASP A 15 -14.20 -3.00 2.83
N LEU A 16 -12.90 -3.22 3.03
CA LEU A 16 -12.41 -4.01 4.16
C LEU A 16 -12.80 -3.36 5.49
N VAL A 17 -13.23 -4.17 6.46
CA VAL A 17 -13.40 -3.73 7.84
C VAL A 17 -12.02 -3.63 8.51
N ASN A 18 -11.77 -2.55 9.25
CA ASN A 18 -10.58 -2.45 10.09
C ASN A 18 -10.72 -3.39 11.31
N ALA A 19 -10.25 -4.63 11.18
CA ALA A 19 -10.38 -5.66 12.21
C ALA A 19 -9.19 -6.63 12.21
N ALA A 20 -8.90 -7.21 13.37
CA ALA A 20 -7.85 -8.22 13.54
C ALA A 20 -8.10 -9.48 12.69
N SER A 21 -9.36 -9.85 12.43
CA SER A 21 -9.72 -10.96 11.53
C SER A 21 -9.18 -10.73 10.12
N ASN A 22 -9.28 -9.51 9.60
CA ASN A 22 -8.74 -9.12 8.29
C ASN A 22 -7.21 -9.06 8.28
N VAL A 23 -6.57 -8.71 9.40
CA VAL A 23 -5.10 -8.79 9.53
C VAL A 23 -4.64 -10.23 9.36
N GLU A 24 -5.29 -11.18 10.03
CA GLU A 24 -4.92 -12.60 9.92
C GLU A 24 -5.33 -13.23 8.58
N ALA A 25 -6.45 -12.80 7.98
CA ALA A 25 -6.79 -13.19 6.61
C ALA A 25 -5.75 -12.70 5.59
N LEU A 26 -5.29 -11.45 5.71
CA LEU A 26 -4.25 -10.87 4.86
C LEU A 26 -2.90 -11.58 5.04
N ARG A 27 -2.54 -11.89 6.29
CA ARG A 27 -1.34 -12.66 6.62
C ARG A 27 -1.35 -14.03 5.96
N ARG A 28 -2.45 -14.78 6.12
CA ARG A 28 -2.62 -16.10 5.48
C ARG A 28 -2.55 -16.00 3.96
N LEU A 29 -3.13 -14.96 3.37
CA LEU A 29 -3.12 -14.73 1.94
C LEU A 29 -1.69 -14.51 1.42
N TRP A 30 -0.96 -13.54 1.97
CA TRP A 30 0.37 -13.18 1.46
C TRP A 30 1.46 -14.18 1.77
N LEU A 31 1.27 -15.04 2.77
CA LEU A 31 2.15 -16.18 3.02
C LEU A 31 1.76 -17.43 2.22
N ASN A 32 0.67 -17.40 1.43
CA ASN A 32 0.24 -18.57 0.66
C ASN A 32 1.07 -18.68 -0.64
N PRO A 33 1.89 -19.73 -0.83
CA PRO A 33 2.73 -19.88 -2.01
C PRO A 33 2.01 -20.57 -3.19
N PHE A 34 0.76 -21.01 -3.01
CA PHE A 34 0.02 -21.83 -3.98
C PHE A 34 -1.02 -21.02 -4.77
N LEU A 35 -1.12 -19.71 -4.56
CA LEU A 35 -2.06 -18.86 -5.30
C LEU A 35 -1.40 -18.02 -6.40
N ILE A 36 -0.07 -17.92 -6.39
CA ILE A 36 0.71 -17.10 -7.32
C ILE A 36 1.94 -17.90 -7.81
N ASP A 37 2.62 -17.41 -8.84
CA ASP A 37 3.88 -18.00 -9.27
C ASP A 37 4.91 -17.91 -8.14
N PRO A 38 5.63 -18.99 -7.79
CA PRO A 38 6.71 -18.93 -6.81
C PRO A 38 7.79 -17.88 -7.12
N ALA A 39 8.01 -17.53 -8.40
CA ALA A 39 8.93 -16.47 -8.80
C ALA A 39 8.44 -15.05 -8.42
N ASP A 40 7.14 -14.89 -8.15
CA ASP A 40 6.51 -13.64 -7.72
C ASP A 40 6.46 -13.48 -6.19
N LEU A 41 6.96 -14.47 -5.44
CA LEU A 41 7.17 -14.37 -4.01
C LEU A 41 8.40 -13.49 -3.74
N GLY A 42 8.37 -12.72 -2.65
CA GLY A 42 9.56 -12.02 -2.19
C GLY A 42 10.72 -13.01 -1.95
N PRO A 43 11.98 -12.63 -2.26
CA PRO A 43 13.13 -13.49 -2.12
C PRO A 43 13.24 -14.00 -0.69
N GLY A 44 13.74 -15.21 -0.55
CA GLY A 44 14.02 -15.88 0.71
C GLY A 44 14.54 -17.27 0.38
N ASP A 45 15.64 -17.68 1.01
CA ASP A 45 16.07 -19.06 0.86
C ASP A 45 15.02 -19.99 1.48
N ARG A 46 14.70 -21.09 0.78
CA ARG A 46 13.92 -22.17 1.38
C ARG A 46 14.64 -22.62 2.65
N GLY A 47 14.02 -22.40 3.80
CA GLY A 47 14.58 -22.73 5.11
C GLY A 47 14.87 -21.55 6.04
N ASP A 48 14.90 -20.31 5.54
CA ASP A 48 15.04 -19.14 6.41
C ASP A 48 13.68 -18.73 7.00
N PHE A 49 12.64 -18.65 6.15
CA PHE A 49 11.23 -18.35 6.51
C PHE A 49 10.20 -18.97 5.52
N ASP A 50 10.54 -20.09 4.87
CA ASP A 50 9.85 -20.78 3.76
C ASP A 50 9.54 -19.93 2.49
N ASN A 51 8.91 -18.75 2.58
CA ASN A 51 8.73 -17.74 1.50
C ASN A 51 8.47 -16.33 2.09
N GLY A 52 8.92 -15.26 1.41
CA GLY A 52 8.48 -13.89 1.72
C GLY A 52 7.05 -13.62 1.25
N ALA A 53 6.44 -12.52 1.71
CA ALA A 53 5.14 -12.10 1.18
C ALA A 53 5.19 -11.88 -0.35
N TRP A 54 4.01 -11.92 -0.98
CA TRP A 54 3.84 -11.64 -2.40
C TRP A 54 4.44 -10.28 -2.78
N HIS A 55 5.09 -10.19 -3.94
CA HIS A 55 5.76 -8.96 -4.38
C HIS A 55 4.84 -7.73 -4.43
N VAL A 56 3.54 -7.89 -4.70
CA VAL A 56 2.58 -6.77 -4.68
C VAL A 56 2.44 -6.12 -3.29
N ALA A 57 2.72 -6.86 -2.21
CA ALA A 57 2.52 -6.37 -0.84
C ALA A 57 3.34 -5.10 -0.55
N CYS A 58 4.62 -5.06 -0.95
CA CYS A 58 5.47 -3.90 -0.70
C CYS A 58 5.02 -2.65 -1.45
N HIS A 59 4.46 -2.83 -2.66
CA HIS A 59 3.89 -1.74 -3.46
C HIS A 59 2.61 -1.18 -2.85
N VAL A 60 1.72 -2.05 -2.39
CA VAL A 60 0.48 -1.65 -1.72
C VAL A 60 0.79 -0.96 -0.39
N SER A 61 1.73 -1.47 0.40
CA SER A 61 2.18 -0.85 1.66
C SER A 61 2.86 0.50 1.44
N GLY A 62 3.65 0.63 0.37
CA GLY A 62 4.36 1.87 0.05
C GLY A 62 3.49 2.97 -0.55
N ALA A 63 2.30 2.63 -1.05
CA ALA A 63 1.35 3.57 -1.62
C ALA A 63 0.56 4.31 -0.54
N GLY A 64 -0.19 5.34 -0.98
CA GLY A 64 -1.13 6.04 -0.12
C GLY A 64 -2.30 6.60 -0.91
N GLY A 65 -3.16 7.33 -0.22
CA GLY A 65 -4.36 7.89 -0.81
C GLY A 65 -4.72 9.25 -0.26
N VAL A 66 -5.62 9.91 -0.99
CA VAL A 66 -6.04 11.27 -0.70
C VAL A 66 -7.54 11.27 -0.52
N ARG A 67 -7.97 11.87 0.56
CA ARG A 67 -9.38 12.12 0.84
C ARG A 67 -9.60 13.61 1.07
N ARG A 68 -10.83 14.06 0.89
CA ARG A 68 -11.28 15.39 1.31
C ARG A 68 -12.15 15.22 2.54
N THR A 69 -11.83 15.93 3.62
CA THR A 69 -12.71 16.04 4.79
C THR A 69 -14.03 16.70 4.40
N ALA A 70 -15.02 16.66 5.29
CA ALA A 70 -16.34 17.23 5.03
C ALA A 70 -16.32 18.75 4.73
N ASP A 71 -15.30 19.48 5.20
CA ASP A 71 -15.09 20.91 4.90
C ASP A 71 -14.29 21.16 3.60
N GLY A 72 -13.95 20.11 2.86
CA GLY A 72 -13.21 20.18 1.60
C GLY A 72 -11.68 20.14 1.73
N THR A 73 -11.14 20.13 2.96
CA THR A 73 -9.68 20.07 3.19
C THR A 73 -9.11 18.74 2.71
N LEU A 74 -7.99 18.79 1.97
CA LEU A 74 -7.28 17.58 1.56
C LEU A 74 -6.55 16.95 2.75
N MET A 75 -6.62 15.63 2.84
CA MET A 75 -5.84 14.81 3.76
C MET A 75 -5.12 13.70 3.00
N TRP A 76 -3.84 13.53 3.32
CA TRP A 76 -2.98 12.45 2.87
C TRP A 76 -3.07 11.28 3.85
N LEU A 77 -3.28 10.07 3.34
CA LEU A 77 -3.36 8.85 4.13
C LEU A 77 -2.27 7.88 3.68
N GLU A 78 -1.52 7.36 4.62
CA GLU A 78 -0.46 6.38 4.35
C GLU A 78 -0.13 5.50 5.56
N ILE A 79 0.74 4.52 5.36
CA ILE A 79 1.46 3.85 6.45
C ILE A 79 2.67 4.72 6.81
N SER A 80 2.76 5.15 8.07
CA SER A 80 3.91 5.88 8.62
C SER A 80 4.67 5.03 9.62
N HIS A 81 5.92 5.39 9.91
CA HIS A 81 6.72 4.81 10.99
C HIS A 81 6.58 5.62 12.28
N ARG A 82 6.76 4.95 13.43
CA ARG A 82 6.78 5.56 14.76
C ARG A 82 8.11 5.26 15.42
N ASP A 83 9.05 6.19 15.29
CA ASP A 83 10.45 6.07 15.74
C ASP A 83 10.58 5.56 17.19
N ALA A 84 9.78 6.12 18.11
CA ALA A 84 9.88 5.84 19.54
C ALA A 84 9.72 4.36 19.93
N ILE A 85 9.00 3.59 19.12
CA ILE A 85 8.77 2.16 19.37
C ILE A 85 9.12 1.29 18.18
N ASP A 86 9.61 1.83 17.06
CA ASP A 86 9.94 1.09 15.84
C ASP A 86 8.75 0.21 15.35
N GLU A 87 7.61 0.85 15.10
CA GLU A 87 6.39 0.21 14.57
C GLU A 87 5.73 1.07 13.49
N TYR A 88 4.87 0.43 12.70
CA TYR A 88 4.09 1.07 11.66
C TYR A 88 2.63 1.27 12.06
N TRP A 89 2.03 2.32 11.54
CA TRP A 89 0.64 2.70 11.81
C TRP A 89 0.08 3.47 10.63
N ALA A 90 -1.24 3.39 10.42
CA ALA A 90 -1.89 4.14 9.37
C ALA A 90 -2.24 5.55 9.87
N THR A 91 -1.93 6.56 9.07
CA THR A 91 -2.08 7.95 9.46
C THR A 91 -2.94 8.73 8.48
N ALA A 92 -3.51 9.84 8.96
CA ALA A 92 -4.01 10.93 8.15
C ALA A 92 -3.21 12.19 8.48
N THR A 93 -2.67 12.84 7.45
CA THR A 93 -1.95 14.11 7.54
C THR A 93 -2.73 15.18 6.80
N LEU A 94 -3.01 16.30 7.46
CA LEU A 94 -3.79 17.41 6.90
C LEU A 94 -3.35 18.75 7.46
N ARG A 95 -3.69 19.82 6.74
CA ARG A 95 -3.44 21.20 7.15
C ARG A 95 -4.65 21.77 7.88
N ARG A 96 -4.44 22.31 9.08
CA ARG A 96 -5.43 23.06 9.86
C ARG A 96 -4.91 24.47 10.12
N GLY A 97 -5.41 25.43 9.35
CA GLY A 97 -4.87 26.80 9.34
C GLY A 97 -3.39 26.79 8.92
N SER A 98 -2.50 27.24 9.80
CA SER A 98 -1.05 27.25 9.55
C SER A 98 -0.31 25.99 9.99
N ARG A 99 -0.98 25.05 10.67
CA ARG A 99 -0.36 23.84 11.22
C ARG A 99 -0.66 22.63 10.35
N VAL A 100 0.29 21.70 10.29
CA VAL A 100 0.08 20.36 9.75
C VAL A 100 -0.02 19.39 10.92
N GLU A 101 -1.05 18.57 10.92
CA GLU A 101 -1.29 17.54 11.92
C GLU A 101 -1.24 16.17 11.26
N THR A 102 -0.60 15.20 11.93
CA THR A 102 -0.60 13.78 11.55
C THR A 102 -1.22 12.99 12.69
N VAL A 103 -2.26 12.22 12.41
CA VAL A 103 -3.03 11.48 13.41
C VAL A 103 -3.26 10.03 12.99
N ALA A 104 -3.42 9.13 13.96
CA ALA A 104 -3.75 7.73 13.68
C ALA A 104 -5.15 7.61 13.06
N LEU A 105 -5.32 6.79 12.02
CA LEU A 105 -6.64 6.51 11.44
C LEU A 105 -7.58 5.79 12.42
N ASP A 106 -7.02 4.93 13.27
CA ASP A 106 -7.74 4.18 14.30
C ASP A 106 -7.96 4.96 15.60
N SER A 107 -7.49 6.22 15.69
CA SER A 107 -7.81 7.11 16.80
C SER A 107 -9.23 7.67 16.69
N ALA A 108 -9.77 8.19 17.80
CA ALA A 108 -11.05 8.89 17.77
C ALA A 108 -11.02 10.09 16.79
N GLN A 109 -9.92 10.85 16.76
CA GLN A 109 -9.74 11.97 15.85
C GLN A 109 -9.69 11.51 14.38
N GLY A 110 -8.96 10.43 14.09
CA GLY A 110 -8.88 9.85 12.74
C GLY A 110 -10.24 9.39 12.23
N ARG A 111 -11.02 8.69 13.06
CA ARG A 111 -12.40 8.29 12.72
C ARG A 111 -13.30 9.50 12.43
N THR A 112 -13.19 10.58 13.21
CA THR A 112 -13.92 11.82 12.95
C THR A 112 -13.52 12.44 11.61
N LEU A 113 -12.23 12.46 11.26
CA LEU A 113 -11.76 12.98 9.97
C LEU A 113 -12.30 12.19 8.78
N LEU A 114 -12.39 10.85 8.92
CA LEU A 114 -12.92 9.98 7.88
C LEU A 114 -14.44 10.10 7.71
N THR A 115 -15.16 10.48 8.77
CA THR A 115 -16.63 10.61 8.75
C THR A 115 -17.06 11.74 7.83
N GLY A 116 -17.85 11.40 6.80
CA GLY A 116 -18.29 12.38 5.78
C GLY A 116 -17.21 12.81 4.79
N SER A 117 -16.01 12.23 4.86
CA SER A 117 -14.96 12.50 3.89
C SER A 117 -15.22 11.79 2.55
N THR A 118 -14.73 12.35 1.45
CA THR A 118 -14.79 11.74 0.12
C THR A 118 -13.40 11.31 -0.36
N LEU A 119 -13.34 10.24 -1.16
CA LEU A 119 -12.09 9.76 -1.74
C LEU A 119 -11.73 10.59 -2.98
N ALA A 120 -10.58 11.26 -2.95
CA ALA A 120 -10.06 12.02 -4.10
C ALA A 120 -9.21 11.14 -5.03
N GLY A 121 -8.45 10.19 -4.46
CA GLY A 121 -7.65 9.27 -5.27
C GLY A 121 -6.51 8.59 -4.52
N PHE A 122 -5.57 8.05 -5.29
CA PHE A 122 -4.43 7.27 -4.82
C PHE A 122 -3.12 7.77 -5.44
N VAL A 123 -2.01 7.54 -4.75
CA VAL A 123 -0.66 7.86 -5.24
C VAL A 123 0.21 6.60 -5.11
N GLU A 124 0.93 6.26 -6.18
CA GLU A 124 1.88 5.15 -6.21
C GLU A 124 2.98 5.31 -5.16
N GLY A 125 3.39 4.21 -4.54
CA GLY A 125 4.52 4.20 -3.61
C GLY A 125 5.87 4.50 -4.28
N THR A 126 6.79 5.06 -3.49
CA THR A 126 8.14 5.42 -3.95
C THR A 126 9.07 4.21 -3.94
N SER A 127 9.73 3.96 -5.07
CA SER A 127 10.76 2.91 -5.23
C SER A 127 12.18 3.47 -5.30
N ILE A 128 12.35 4.76 -4.98
CA ILE A 128 13.60 5.50 -4.86
C ILE A 128 13.40 6.54 -3.76
N GLY A 129 14.49 7.10 -3.23
CA GLY A 129 14.46 8.13 -2.20
C GLY A 129 14.45 7.57 -0.77
N ARG A 130 13.92 8.35 0.15
CA ARG A 130 14.00 8.10 1.60
C ARG A 130 13.01 7.03 2.04
N VAL A 131 13.34 6.32 3.10
CA VAL A 131 12.38 5.48 3.83
C VAL A 131 11.67 6.31 4.91
N SER A 132 10.52 5.82 5.39
CA SER A 132 9.83 6.44 6.52
C SER A 132 10.53 6.16 7.85
N ALA A 133 11.02 4.93 8.06
CA ALA A 133 11.81 4.54 9.23
C ALA A 133 13.25 5.07 9.20
N ARG A 134 13.45 6.38 9.08
CA ARG A 134 14.79 6.97 9.00
C ARG A 134 15.54 6.77 10.32
N GLY A 135 16.84 6.49 10.23
CA GLY A 135 17.72 6.34 11.40
C GLY A 135 17.55 5.04 12.18
N VAL A 136 16.67 4.12 11.76
CA VAL A 136 16.67 2.75 12.29
C VAL A 136 17.97 2.04 11.91
N ILE A 137 18.46 1.18 12.79
CA ILE A 137 19.64 0.34 12.53
C ILE A 137 19.22 -1.10 12.78
N ASP A 138 18.74 -1.76 11.72
CA ASP A 138 18.39 -3.17 11.84
C ASP A 138 19.67 -4.03 11.92
N PRO A 139 19.72 -5.03 12.81
CA PRO A 139 20.81 -5.99 12.82
C PRO A 139 20.79 -6.87 11.55
N PRO A 140 21.92 -7.50 11.19
CA PRO A 140 22.07 -8.23 9.93
C PRO A 140 21.02 -9.34 9.69
N ASP A 141 20.55 -9.97 10.75
CA ASP A 141 19.64 -11.11 10.73
C ASP A 141 18.16 -10.71 10.66
N ARG A 142 17.79 -9.45 10.96
CA ARG A 142 16.39 -9.05 11.16
C ARG A 142 15.51 -9.14 9.91
N PHE A 143 16.10 -9.06 8.71
CA PHE A 143 15.39 -9.06 7.43
C PHE A 143 16.14 -9.83 6.33
N ASN A 144 16.82 -10.92 6.71
CA ASN A 144 17.68 -11.70 5.82
C ASN A 144 18.60 -10.79 4.97
N LEU A 145 19.41 -9.98 5.67
CA LEU A 145 20.40 -9.04 5.12
C LEU A 145 19.87 -7.86 4.28
N TRP A 146 18.55 -7.75 4.06
CA TRP A 146 17.93 -6.61 3.38
C TRP A 146 17.35 -5.67 4.42
N ARG A 147 18.19 -4.80 4.99
CA ARG A 147 17.83 -3.99 6.14
C ARG A 147 17.18 -2.69 5.69
N ARG A 148 16.27 -2.13 6.50
CA ARG A 148 15.55 -0.90 6.10
C ARG A 148 16.51 0.26 5.83
N GLN A 149 17.57 0.40 6.62
CA GLN A 149 18.57 1.46 6.43
C GLN A 149 19.36 1.36 5.12
N ASP A 150 19.44 0.18 4.50
CA ASP A 150 20.17 0.01 3.24
C ASP A 150 19.42 0.66 2.06
N PHE A 151 18.12 0.94 2.24
CA PHE A 151 17.23 1.54 1.25
C PHE A 151 16.90 3.02 1.55
N ASP A 152 17.52 3.62 2.58
CA ASP A 152 17.35 5.05 2.85
C ASP A 152 18.24 5.90 1.94
N GLN A 153 17.70 6.25 0.76
CA GLN A 153 18.45 7.01 -0.24
C GLN A 153 18.07 8.49 -0.22
N PRO A 154 18.99 9.42 -0.50
CA PRO A 154 18.63 10.82 -0.73
C PRO A 154 17.58 10.97 -1.83
N ALA A 155 16.68 11.94 -1.69
CA ALA A 155 15.74 12.27 -2.76
C ALA A 155 16.50 12.64 -4.05
N GLY A 156 16.14 12.00 -5.16
CA GLY A 156 16.82 12.14 -6.45
C GLY A 156 17.94 11.12 -6.71
N SER A 157 18.28 10.26 -5.74
CA SER A 157 19.15 9.11 -6.00
C SER A 157 18.51 8.17 -7.04
N PRO A 158 19.30 7.61 -7.98
CA PRO A 158 18.83 6.56 -8.87
C PRO A 158 18.73 5.20 -8.19
N ASP A 159 19.31 5.04 -7.01
CA ASP A 159 19.40 3.77 -6.29
C ASP A 159 18.06 3.36 -5.70
N ASP A 160 17.92 2.05 -5.48
CA ASP A 160 16.75 1.45 -4.86
C ASP A 160 16.53 2.02 -3.46
N GLY A 161 15.34 2.59 -3.24
CA GLY A 161 14.96 3.18 -1.96
C GLY A 161 13.47 3.48 -1.83
N GLY A 162 13.10 4.38 -0.94
CA GLY A 162 11.70 4.73 -0.80
C GLY A 162 10.89 3.72 -0.01
N LYS A 163 9.60 4.00 0.13
CA LYS A 163 8.68 3.20 0.94
C LYS A 163 8.43 1.79 0.38
N VAL A 164 8.54 1.60 -0.93
CA VAL A 164 8.39 0.27 -1.55
C VAL A 164 9.50 -0.66 -1.06
N TRP A 165 10.75 -0.20 -1.07
CA TRP A 165 11.89 -1.00 -0.62
C TRP A 165 11.97 -1.12 0.91
N GLU A 166 11.53 -0.10 1.65
CA GLU A 166 11.30 -0.23 3.08
C GLU A 166 10.30 -1.36 3.38
N HIS A 167 9.15 -1.34 2.72
CA HIS A 167 8.12 -2.31 3.00
C HIS A 167 8.44 -3.68 2.46
N TRP A 168 9.26 -3.78 1.40
CA TRP A 168 9.86 -5.04 0.98
C TRP A 168 10.58 -5.74 2.14
N CYS A 169 11.34 -5.00 2.95
CA CYS A 169 11.99 -5.56 4.14
C CYS A 169 10.94 -6.05 5.14
N THR A 170 9.96 -5.21 5.47
CA THR A 170 8.98 -5.50 6.53
C THR A 170 7.95 -6.57 6.17
N THR A 171 7.65 -6.76 4.89
CA THR A 171 6.68 -7.76 4.41
C THR A 171 7.29 -9.15 4.29
N ARG A 172 8.62 -9.29 4.37
CA ARG A 172 9.29 -10.61 4.35
C ARG A 172 9.01 -11.43 5.60
N ASP A 173 8.87 -10.78 6.75
CA ASP A 173 8.51 -11.47 7.99
C ASP A 173 7.24 -10.90 8.61
N ILE A 174 6.14 -11.47 8.14
CA ILE A 174 4.81 -11.21 8.65
C ILE A 174 4.29 -12.43 9.41
N ARG A 175 5.12 -13.13 10.18
CA ARG A 175 4.60 -14.15 11.12
C ARG A 175 3.95 -13.47 12.34
N PRO A 176 2.97 -14.10 13.01
CA PRO A 176 2.27 -13.49 14.14
C PRO A 176 3.18 -13.05 15.29
N SER A 177 4.30 -13.75 15.51
CA SER A 177 5.30 -13.40 16.53
C SER A 177 6.15 -12.18 16.17
N HIS A 178 6.14 -11.72 14.91
CA HIS A 178 6.96 -10.61 14.44
C HIS A 178 6.21 -9.29 14.57
N ARG A 179 6.69 -8.48 15.52
CA ARG A 179 6.07 -7.20 15.90
C ARG A 179 6.03 -6.18 14.76
N ILE A 180 7.15 -5.99 14.04
CA ILE A 180 7.21 -5.02 12.93
C ILE A 180 6.26 -5.44 11.81
N GLY A 181 6.37 -6.67 11.30
CA GLY A 181 5.51 -7.15 10.23
C GLY A 181 4.04 -7.12 10.61
N THR A 182 3.71 -7.46 11.87
CA THR A 182 2.34 -7.36 12.39
C THR A 182 1.84 -5.92 12.47
N SER A 183 2.66 -4.97 12.92
CA SER A 183 2.30 -3.54 12.92
C SER A 183 2.06 -3.01 11.49
N MET A 184 2.89 -3.42 10.53
CA MET A 184 2.74 -3.07 9.11
C MET A 184 1.45 -3.65 8.52
N LEU A 185 1.14 -4.93 8.76
CA LEU A 185 -0.12 -5.53 8.31
C LEU A 185 -1.34 -4.83 8.92
N THR A 186 -1.26 -4.48 10.20
CA THR A 186 -2.34 -3.80 10.92
C THR A 186 -2.57 -2.40 10.35
N ALA A 187 -1.48 -1.68 10.07
CA ALA A 187 -1.52 -0.38 9.39
C ALA A 187 -2.13 -0.51 7.99
N LEU A 188 -1.76 -1.54 7.22
CA LEU A 188 -2.29 -1.71 5.87
C LEU A 188 -3.79 -2.04 5.86
N VAL A 189 -4.26 -2.91 6.77
CA VAL A 189 -5.71 -3.15 6.89
C VAL A 189 -6.45 -1.87 7.28
N SER A 190 -5.90 -1.08 8.20
CA SER A 190 -6.46 0.22 8.58
C SER A 190 -6.50 1.22 7.41
N LEU A 191 -5.41 1.30 6.63
CA LEU A 191 -5.31 2.17 5.47
C LEU A 191 -6.28 1.74 4.37
N ALA A 192 -6.35 0.46 4.05
CA ALA A 192 -7.25 -0.09 3.04
C ALA A 192 -8.73 0.11 3.42
N ALA A 193 -9.07 -0.05 4.70
CA ALA A 193 -10.41 0.26 5.20
C ALA A 193 -10.78 1.74 5.03
N ALA A 194 -9.81 2.65 5.21
CA ALA A 194 -10.03 4.08 5.05
C ALA A 194 -10.05 4.55 3.58
N LEU A 195 -9.31 3.89 2.69
CA LEU A 195 -9.23 4.25 1.26
C LEU A 195 -10.22 3.49 0.38
N GLY A 196 -10.84 2.46 0.91
CA GLY A 196 -11.85 1.65 0.23
C GLY A 196 -11.27 0.61 -0.73
N ASP A 197 -12.16 -0.23 -1.25
CA ASP A 197 -11.85 -1.45 -1.99
C ASP A 197 -11.04 -1.21 -3.27
N ARG A 198 -11.12 0.00 -3.84
CA ARG A 198 -10.36 0.40 -5.04
C ARG A 198 -8.88 0.64 -4.76
N PHE A 199 -8.44 0.85 -3.53
CA PHE A 199 -7.04 1.18 -3.22
C PHE A 199 -6.08 0.05 -3.60
N ILE A 200 -6.20 -1.11 -2.93
CA ILE A 200 -5.36 -2.29 -3.18
C ILE A 200 -5.48 -2.69 -4.66
N ALA A 201 -6.70 -2.72 -5.17
CA ALA A 201 -6.97 -3.09 -6.55
C ALA A 201 -6.29 -2.17 -7.57
N THR A 202 -6.24 -0.87 -7.30
CA THR A 202 -5.61 0.10 -8.20
C THR A 202 -4.09 -0.05 -8.19
N VAL A 203 -3.47 -0.14 -7.02
CA VAL A 203 -2.01 -0.25 -6.90
C VAL A 203 -1.51 -1.57 -7.52
N ALA A 204 -2.25 -2.66 -7.31
CA ALA A 204 -1.92 -4.00 -7.82
C ALA A 204 -2.09 -4.19 -9.34
N ARG A 205 -2.55 -3.18 -10.09
CA ARG A 205 -2.61 -3.22 -11.56
C ARG A 205 -1.31 -2.80 -12.23
N GLY A 206 -0.42 -2.11 -11.49
CA GLY A 206 0.89 -1.73 -12.01
C GLY A 206 1.79 -2.96 -12.23
N ARG A 207 3.00 -2.74 -12.77
CA ARG A 207 4.10 -3.73 -12.77
C ARG A 207 3.70 -5.10 -13.34
N ARG A 208 3.06 -5.13 -14.51
CA ARG A 208 2.71 -6.39 -15.21
C ARG A 208 3.90 -7.35 -15.34
N ASP A 209 5.09 -6.83 -15.59
CA ASP A 209 6.32 -7.63 -15.74
C ASP A 209 6.77 -8.35 -14.45
N TYR A 210 6.14 -8.02 -13.30
CA TYR A 210 6.39 -8.64 -12.00
C TYR A 210 5.15 -9.39 -11.47
N GLY A 211 4.29 -9.87 -12.38
CA GLY A 211 3.16 -10.74 -12.04
C GLY A 211 2.00 -10.09 -11.28
N HIS A 212 2.05 -8.79 -11.01
CA HIS A 212 1.05 -8.05 -10.23
C HIS A 212 -0.41 -8.30 -10.66
N PRO A 213 -0.77 -8.33 -11.96
CA PRO A 213 -2.14 -8.62 -12.38
C PRO A 213 -2.63 -10.03 -12.04
N VAL A 214 -1.72 -11.03 -12.05
CA VAL A 214 -2.05 -12.39 -11.60
C VAL A 214 -2.23 -12.41 -10.08
N GLN A 215 -1.37 -11.71 -9.34
CA GLN A 215 -1.53 -11.53 -7.89
C GLN A 215 -2.83 -10.78 -7.57
N LEU A 216 -3.25 -9.80 -8.38
CA LEU A 216 -4.55 -9.14 -8.26
C LEU A 216 -5.71 -10.11 -8.48
N ALA A 217 -5.62 -11.01 -9.45
CA ALA A 217 -6.63 -12.03 -9.65
C ALA A 217 -6.72 -13.00 -8.45
N ALA A 218 -5.58 -13.39 -7.88
CA ALA A 218 -5.52 -14.16 -6.65
C ALA A 218 -6.12 -13.40 -5.46
N MET A 219 -5.89 -12.08 -5.37
CA MET A 219 -6.51 -11.20 -4.37
C MET A 219 -8.04 -11.11 -4.52
N VAL A 220 -8.56 -11.07 -5.75
CA VAL A 220 -10.00 -11.12 -6.02
C VAL A 220 -10.59 -12.46 -5.59
N TYR A 221 -9.93 -13.57 -5.96
CA TYR A 221 -10.33 -14.91 -5.53
C TYR A 221 -10.35 -15.04 -3.99
N ALA A 222 -9.31 -14.55 -3.33
CA ALA A 222 -9.19 -14.58 -1.88
C ALA A 222 -10.23 -13.70 -1.18
N GLY A 223 -10.68 -12.62 -1.84
CA GLY A 223 -11.68 -11.70 -1.33
C GLY A 223 -11.11 -10.47 -0.63
N VAL A 224 -9.81 -10.20 -0.73
CA VAL A 224 -9.24 -8.94 -0.20
C VAL A 224 -9.69 -7.74 -1.03
N VAL A 225 -9.99 -7.94 -2.32
CA VAL A 225 -10.57 -6.94 -3.23
C VAL A 225 -11.75 -7.51 -4.01
N GLY A 226 -12.72 -6.67 -4.38
CA GLY A 226 -13.84 -7.08 -5.23
C GLY A 226 -13.50 -7.02 -6.72
N ALA A 227 -14.13 -7.86 -7.54
CA ALA A 227 -13.92 -7.87 -9.00
C ALA A 227 -14.26 -6.52 -9.66
N ASN A 228 -15.31 -5.83 -9.19
CA ASN A 228 -15.69 -4.50 -9.68
C ASN A 228 -14.60 -3.46 -9.38
N SER A 229 -13.98 -3.52 -8.20
CA SER A 229 -12.83 -2.68 -7.84
C SER A 229 -11.57 -3.11 -8.58
N ALA A 230 -11.41 -4.39 -8.92
CA ALA A 230 -10.32 -4.85 -9.77
C ALA A 230 -10.46 -4.40 -11.23
N THR A 231 -11.65 -4.05 -11.71
CA THR A 231 -11.95 -3.72 -13.12
C THR A 231 -12.50 -2.32 -13.36
N TRP A 232 -12.61 -1.46 -12.33
CA TRP A 232 -13.03 -0.06 -12.51
C TRP A 232 -12.18 0.66 -13.57
N ASP A 233 -12.85 1.47 -14.39
CA ASP A 233 -12.20 2.21 -15.47
C ASP A 233 -11.35 3.36 -14.90
N THR A 234 -10.04 3.24 -15.07
CA THR A 234 -9.07 4.25 -14.65
C THR A 234 -7.80 4.16 -15.47
N THR A 235 -7.15 5.30 -15.66
CA THR A 235 -5.85 5.43 -16.29
C THR A 235 -4.98 6.33 -15.40
N PRO A 236 -3.76 5.90 -15.02
CA PRO A 236 -2.91 6.71 -14.19
C PRO A 236 -2.52 8.01 -14.87
N VAL A 237 -2.60 9.10 -14.12
CA VAL A 237 -1.98 10.37 -14.49
C VAL A 237 -0.56 10.43 -13.97
N ALA A 238 0.30 11.18 -14.66
CA ALA A 238 1.65 11.43 -14.20
C ALA A 238 1.65 12.31 -12.95
N ILE A 239 2.46 11.96 -11.97
CA ILE A 239 2.83 12.88 -10.89
C ILE A 239 3.67 14.00 -11.53
N PRO A 240 3.31 15.29 -11.38
CA PRO A 240 4.10 16.41 -11.86
C PRO A 240 5.51 16.40 -11.27
N GLU A 241 6.52 16.73 -12.08
CA GLU A 241 7.92 16.75 -11.64
C GLU A 241 8.15 17.64 -10.41
N THR A 242 7.38 18.72 -10.28
CA THR A 242 7.44 19.64 -9.13
C THR A 242 6.92 19.05 -7.81
N ALA A 243 6.17 17.95 -7.87
CA ALA A 243 5.65 17.24 -6.70
C ALA A 243 6.52 16.02 -6.33
N VAL A 244 7.29 15.49 -7.28
CA VAL A 244 8.11 14.28 -7.08
C VAL A 244 9.08 14.40 -5.90
N PRO A 245 9.93 15.46 -5.77
CA PRO A 245 10.91 15.53 -4.70
C PRO A 245 10.30 15.41 -3.30
N ALA A 246 9.13 16.02 -3.08
CA ALA A 246 8.43 15.96 -1.81
C ALA A 246 7.89 14.55 -1.49
N LEU A 247 7.42 13.80 -2.49
CA LEU A 247 7.02 12.40 -2.29
C LEU A 247 8.22 11.49 -2.01
N LEU A 248 9.38 11.75 -2.62
CA LEU A 248 10.61 10.97 -2.41
C LEU A 248 11.21 11.13 -1.00
N GLU A 249 10.69 12.05 -0.19
CA GLU A 249 11.11 12.19 1.20
C GLU A 249 10.46 11.15 2.13
N ALA A 250 9.39 10.46 1.73
CA ALA A 250 8.67 9.53 2.63
C ALA A 250 8.33 10.14 4.01
N ASP A 251 8.08 11.45 4.03
CA ASP A 251 7.64 12.22 5.18
C ASP A 251 6.17 12.63 4.94
N PRO A 252 5.24 12.38 5.90
CA PRO A 252 3.82 12.66 5.69
C PRO A 252 3.50 14.13 5.42
N ILE A 253 4.27 15.06 5.99
CA ILE A 253 4.09 16.50 5.80
C ILE A 253 4.51 16.88 4.37
N ARG A 254 5.64 16.35 3.90
CA ARG A 254 6.08 16.54 2.51
C ARG A 254 5.12 15.90 1.52
N ALA A 255 4.62 14.71 1.82
CA ALA A 255 3.61 14.07 1.00
C ALA A 255 2.33 14.91 0.92
N LEU A 256 1.88 15.51 2.02
CA LEU A 256 0.78 16.48 2.02
C LEU A 256 1.05 17.66 1.07
N GLU A 257 2.23 18.29 1.17
CA GLU A 257 2.63 19.40 0.29
C GLU A 257 2.60 19.02 -1.20
N ALA A 258 2.96 17.77 -1.52
CA ALA A 258 2.90 17.25 -2.89
C ALA A 258 1.44 17.04 -3.34
N VAL A 259 0.60 16.38 -2.54
CA VAL A 259 -0.77 16.07 -2.93
C VAL A 259 -1.68 17.29 -3.00
N GLU A 260 -1.39 18.35 -2.23
CA GLU A 260 -2.05 19.66 -2.33
C GLU A 260 -1.84 20.31 -3.72
N ARG A 261 -0.79 19.90 -4.46
CA ARG A 261 -0.46 20.40 -5.81
C ARG A 261 -0.96 19.52 -6.95
N LEU A 262 -1.46 18.32 -6.64
CA LEU A 262 -1.98 17.40 -7.64
C LEU A 262 -3.37 17.84 -8.12
N ASP A 263 -3.64 17.66 -9.40
CA ASP A 263 -4.99 17.85 -9.93
C ASP A 263 -5.86 16.64 -9.59
N TRP A 264 -6.93 16.90 -8.84
CA TRP A 264 -7.92 15.93 -8.42
C TRP A 264 -9.25 16.11 -9.16
N GLY A 265 -9.35 16.84 -10.27
CA GLY A 265 -10.65 17.20 -10.87
C GLY A 265 -11.59 16.06 -11.31
N ARG A 266 -11.08 14.83 -11.55
CA ARG A 266 -11.91 13.63 -11.82
C ARG A 266 -11.59 12.57 -10.78
N GLU A 267 -12.39 12.53 -9.71
CA GLU A 267 -12.19 11.67 -8.53
C GLU A 267 -13.02 10.37 -8.65
N PRO A 268 -12.52 9.21 -8.15
CA PRO A 268 -11.17 9.02 -7.65
C PRO A 268 -10.14 8.95 -8.79
N ARG A 269 -8.96 9.55 -8.60
CA ARG A 269 -7.85 9.54 -9.56
C ARG A 269 -6.72 8.63 -9.08
N TYR A 270 -5.89 8.13 -10.00
CA TYR A 270 -4.63 7.47 -9.63
C TYR A 270 -3.44 8.23 -10.21
N CYS A 271 -2.52 8.64 -9.35
CA CYS A 271 -1.29 9.34 -9.72
C CYS A 271 -0.10 8.37 -9.62
N MET A 272 0.65 8.24 -10.70
CA MET A 272 1.75 7.29 -10.83
C MET A 272 3.01 7.99 -11.32
N PHE A 273 4.18 7.50 -10.94
CA PHE A 273 5.42 8.06 -11.45
C PHE A 273 5.57 7.78 -12.95
N GLU A 274 5.96 8.79 -13.73
CA GLU A 274 6.02 8.69 -15.20
C GLU A 274 6.82 7.48 -15.68
N ARG A 275 7.99 7.24 -15.06
CA ARG A 275 8.91 6.11 -15.36
C ARG A 275 8.25 4.72 -15.29
N ARG A 276 7.05 4.62 -14.75
CA ARG A 276 6.34 3.36 -14.48
C ARG A 276 4.96 3.24 -15.13
N ARG A 277 4.46 4.29 -15.79
CA ARG A 277 3.10 4.31 -16.36
C ARG A 277 2.89 3.28 -17.47
N THR A 278 3.93 2.94 -18.22
CA THR A 278 3.87 1.93 -19.29
C THR A 278 3.59 0.52 -18.75
N ALA A 279 3.86 0.27 -17.46
CA ALA A 279 3.59 -1.01 -16.81
C ALA A 279 2.14 -1.13 -16.28
N TRP A 280 1.26 -0.17 -16.59
CA TRP A 280 -0.13 -0.15 -16.16
C TRP A 280 -0.99 -1.18 -16.91
N SER A 281 -1.82 -1.92 -16.17
CA SER A 281 -2.83 -2.80 -16.73
C SER A 281 -4.19 -2.12 -16.85
N THR A 282 -4.69 -2.01 -18.08
CA THR A 282 -6.05 -1.53 -18.35
C THR A 282 -7.11 -2.46 -17.75
N ALA A 283 -8.33 -1.96 -17.54
CA ALA A 283 -9.46 -2.77 -17.08
C ALA A 283 -9.66 -4.03 -17.94
N LYS A 284 -9.58 -3.91 -19.26
CA LYS A 284 -9.70 -5.03 -20.21
C LYS A 284 -8.63 -6.10 -19.99
N HIS A 285 -7.39 -5.70 -19.72
CA HIS A 285 -6.32 -6.66 -19.41
C HIS A 285 -6.61 -7.39 -18.10
N VAL A 286 -7.02 -6.65 -17.06
CA VAL A 286 -7.38 -7.26 -15.77
C VAL A 286 -8.56 -8.21 -15.92
N GLU A 287 -9.61 -7.86 -16.66
CA GLU A 287 -10.73 -8.76 -16.94
C GLU A 287 -10.29 -10.07 -17.60
N ALA A 288 -9.32 -10.01 -18.51
CA ALA A 288 -8.75 -11.21 -19.13
C ALA A 288 -7.96 -12.04 -18.10
N ASP A 289 -7.14 -11.38 -17.27
CA ASP A 289 -6.38 -12.05 -16.21
C ASP A 289 -7.32 -12.71 -15.18
N LEU A 290 -8.39 -12.05 -14.76
CA LEU A 290 -9.41 -12.60 -13.85
C LEU A 290 -10.10 -13.84 -14.43
N LYS A 291 -10.40 -13.85 -15.73
CA LYS A 291 -11.02 -15.00 -16.42
C LYS A 291 -10.03 -16.16 -16.58
N ALA A 292 -8.75 -15.85 -16.76
CA ALA A 292 -7.70 -16.85 -16.93
C ALA A 292 -7.22 -17.44 -15.60
N PHE A 293 -7.38 -16.71 -14.50
CA PHE A 293 -6.85 -17.10 -13.20
C PHE A 293 -7.42 -18.43 -12.71
N LYS A 294 -6.50 -19.30 -12.33
CA LYS A 294 -6.78 -20.56 -11.65
C LYS A 294 -5.79 -20.65 -10.49
N PRO A 295 -6.26 -20.91 -9.26
CA PRO A 295 -5.35 -21.26 -8.16
C PRO A 295 -4.40 -22.38 -8.60
N PHE A 296 -3.13 -22.30 -8.21
CA PHE A 296 -2.23 -23.43 -8.47
C PHE A 296 -2.67 -24.62 -7.60
N PRO A 297 -2.59 -25.86 -8.13
CA PRO A 297 -2.99 -27.06 -7.41
C PRO A 297 -2.13 -27.35 -6.18
#